data_AF-A0A378BJK7-F1
#
_entry.id   AF-A0A378BJK7-F1
#
_cell.length_a   1.000
_cell.length_b   1.000
_cell.length_c   1.000
_cell.angle_alpha   90.00
_cell.angle_beta   90.00
_cell.angle_gamma   90.00
#
_symmetry.space_group_name_H-M   'P 1'
#
loop_
_entity.id
_entity.type
_entity.pdbx_description
1 polymer ?
#
loop_
_entity_poly.entity_id
_entity_poly.type
_entity_poly.pdbx_seq_one_letter_code
_entity_poly.pdbx_strand_id
1 'polypeptide(L)'
;MKMLIGYIPVHLRISTIEDNPEITFFIHKNYVHLFYPSESSDEKGSIVTPASLLRWNYRMNPDRILLTEVRGAEAWDFLKITGSGHEGSMTSIHAGSAKEAIDGFITRCYENPQCAQLPYTFMLRKVLDSLDVIVSIDLDGNVRRMNDIYFRPIHRNQYFEEMKA
;
A
#
# COMPACT_ATOMS: atom_id res chain seq x y z
N MET A 1 6.01 0.54 10.02
CA MET A 1 5.83 -0.78 9.36
C MET A 1 6.49 -1.94 10.12
N LYS A 2 7.82 -2.00 10.26
CA LYS A 2 8.53 -3.18 10.85
C LYS A 2 8.00 -3.63 12.22
N MET A 3 7.64 -2.69 13.10
CA MET A 3 7.02 -3.00 14.39
C MET A 3 5.69 -3.77 14.25
N LEU A 4 4.85 -3.39 13.28
CA LEU A 4 3.54 -4.01 13.05
C LEU A 4 3.65 -5.44 12.50
N ILE A 5 4.75 -5.76 11.81
CA ILE A 5 5.02 -7.11 11.30
C ILE A 5 5.05 -8.12 12.45
N GLY A 6 5.54 -7.74 13.63
CA GLY A 6 5.58 -8.61 14.81
C GLY A 6 4.20 -9.06 15.32
N TYR A 7 3.11 -8.41 14.88
CA TYR A 7 1.74 -8.79 15.19
C TYR A 7 1.12 -9.72 14.14
N ILE A 8 1.82 -10.03 13.05
CA ILE A 8 1.38 -11.03 12.08
C ILE A 8 1.53 -12.42 12.74
N PRO A 9 0.49 -13.28 12.71
CA PRO A 9 0.62 -14.64 13.21
C PRO A 9 1.75 -15.42 12.51
N VAL A 10 2.59 -16.10 13.29
CA VAL A 10 3.84 -16.74 12.81
C VAL A 10 3.66 -17.86 11.77
N HIS A 11 2.46 -18.45 11.69
CA HIS A 11 2.15 -19.52 10.75
C HIS A 11 1.80 -19.01 9.34
N LEU A 12 1.54 -17.71 9.18
CA LEU A 12 1.20 -17.10 7.91
C LEU A 12 2.43 -16.94 7.02
N ARG A 13 2.22 -17.13 5.72
CA ARG A 13 3.19 -16.90 4.65
C ARG A 13 3.22 -15.43 4.25
N ILE A 14 4.41 -14.85 4.25
CA ILE A 14 4.60 -13.42 3.95
C ILE A 14 5.39 -13.25 2.65
N SER A 15 4.92 -12.39 1.75
CA SER A 15 5.74 -11.86 0.66
C SER A 15 6.05 -10.40 0.92
N THR A 16 7.32 -10.02 0.78
CA THR A 16 7.72 -8.60 0.73
C THR A 16 8.07 -8.21 -0.69
N ILE A 17 7.85 -6.94 -1.02
CA ILE A 17 8.24 -6.30 -2.28
C ILE A 17 8.99 -5.03 -1.90
N GLU A 18 10.29 -4.98 -2.20
CA GLU A 18 11.21 -3.93 -1.71
C GLU A 18 12.19 -3.51 -2.82
N ASP A 19 12.60 -2.24 -2.88
CA ASP A 19 13.71 -1.79 -3.73
C ASP A 19 15.07 -2.02 -3.08
N ASN A 20 15.13 -1.80 -1.76
CA ASN A 20 16.28 -2.07 -0.92
C ASN A 20 15.87 -2.98 0.26
N PRO A 21 16.70 -3.98 0.65
CA PRO A 21 16.36 -4.86 1.77
C PRO A 21 16.25 -4.11 3.09
N GLU A 22 15.03 -3.96 3.59
CA GLU A 22 14.75 -3.28 4.85
C GLU A 22 14.07 -4.18 5.86
N ILE A 23 13.19 -5.07 5.42
CA ILE A 23 12.44 -5.97 6.29
C ILE A 23 13.32 -7.18 6.63
N THR A 24 13.44 -7.45 7.92
CA THR A 24 14.10 -8.66 8.44
C THR A 24 13.12 -9.42 9.32
N PHE A 25 12.97 -10.71 9.05
CA PHE A 25 12.11 -11.59 9.83
C PHE A 25 12.95 -12.37 10.85
N PHE A 26 12.64 -12.19 12.13
CA PHE A 26 13.31 -12.93 13.21
C PHE A 26 12.52 -14.17 13.65
N ILE A 27 11.18 -14.11 13.57
CA ILE A 27 10.27 -15.16 14.05
C ILE A 27 9.51 -15.88 12.93
N HIS A 28 9.22 -15.18 11.83
CA HIS A 28 8.54 -15.77 10.68
C HIS A 28 9.54 -16.61 9.88
N LYS A 29 9.15 -17.84 9.52
CA LYS A 29 10.00 -18.77 8.75
C LYS A 29 9.54 -18.96 7.31
N ASN A 30 8.25 -18.75 7.03
CA ASN A 30 7.66 -18.91 5.70
C ASN A 30 7.50 -17.54 5.04
N TYR A 31 8.57 -17.03 4.45
CA TYR A 31 8.52 -15.76 3.74
C TYR A 31 9.36 -15.78 2.46
N VAL A 32 9.11 -14.80 1.59
CA VAL A 32 9.89 -14.56 0.39
C VAL A 32 10.06 -13.06 0.20
N HIS A 33 11.30 -12.65 -0.07
CA HIS A 33 11.60 -11.27 -0.46
C HIS A 33 11.63 -11.18 -1.99
N LEU A 34 10.87 -10.25 -2.54
CA LEU A 34 10.89 -9.88 -3.95
C LEU A 34 11.52 -8.50 -4.08
N PHE A 35 12.42 -8.33 -5.04
CA PHE A 35 13.16 -7.10 -5.23
C PHE A 35 12.96 -6.52 -6.62
N TYR A 36 12.86 -5.19 -6.69
CA TYR A 36 12.82 -4.43 -7.93
C TYR A 36 13.89 -3.32 -7.90
N PRO A 37 14.47 -2.92 -9.06
CA PRO A 37 15.37 -1.77 -9.09
C PRO A 37 14.64 -0.48 -8.68
N SER A 38 15.27 0.41 -7.90
CA SER A 38 14.61 1.64 -7.40
C SER A 38 14.01 2.52 -8.49
N GLU A 39 14.64 2.56 -9.66
CA GLU A 39 14.21 3.35 -10.83
C GLU A 39 13.25 2.59 -11.76
N SER A 40 12.83 1.38 -11.40
CA SER A 40 12.01 0.54 -12.26
C SER A 40 10.56 1.01 -12.31
N SER A 41 10.06 1.16 -13.53
CA SER A 41 8.66 1.46 -13.80
C SER A 41 8.22 0.79 -15.10
N ASP A 42 6.92 0.54 -15.23
CA ASP A 42 6.33 -0.03 -16.45
C ASP A 42 6.53 0.95 -17.63
N GLU A 43 6.47 2.26 -17.38
CA GLU A 43 6.71 3.32 -18.40
C GLU A 43 8.11 3.30 -18.99
N LYS A 44 9.13 2.96 -18.18
CA LYS A 44 10.54 2.85 -18.62
C LYS A 44 10.85 1.49 -19.27
N GLY A 45 9.85 0.61 -19.45
CA GLY A 45 10.05 -0.72 -20.02
C GLY A 45 10.89 -1.65 -19.14
N SER A 46 10.86 -1.45 -17.82
CA SER A 46 11.63 -2.26 -16.88
C SER A 46 11.11 -3.70 -16.84
N ILE A 47 12.01 -4.68 -16.85
CA ILE A 47 11.64 -6.11 -16.84
C ILE A 47 10.93 -6.49 -15.53
N VAL A 48 11.41 -5.95 -14.41
CA VAL A 48 10.86 -6.19 -13.07
C VAL A 48 10.45 -4.85 -12.48
N THR A 49 9.21 -4.75 -12.01
CA THR A 49 8.61 -3.54 -11.46
C THR A 49 7.79 -3.91 -10.22
N PRO A 50 7.51 -2.97 -9.31
CA PRO A 50 6.63 -3.23 -8.15
C PRO A 50 5.27 -3.80 -8.60
N ALA A 51 4.70 -3.22 -9.65
CA ALA A 51 3.45 -3.64 -10.26
C ALA A 51 3.52 -5.09 -10.78
N SER A 52 4.60 -5.49 -11.44
CA SER A 52 4.76 -6.87 -11.89
C SER A 52 4.89 -7.83 -10.71
N LEU A 53 5.67 -7.49 -9.69
CA LEU A 53 5.83 -8.32 -8.47
C LEU A 53 4.51 -8.48 -7.68
N LEU A 54 3.68 -7.43 -7.60
CA LEU A 54 2.33 -7.52 -7.06
C LEU A 54 1.49 -8.52 -7.87
N ARG A 55 1.55 -8.48 -9.21
CA ARG A 55 0.84 -9.45 -10.07
C ARG A 55 1.36 -10.88 -9.92
N TRP A 56 2.63 -11.07 -9.60
CA TRP A 56 3.20 -12.40 -9.34
C TRP A 56 2.68 -13.01 -8.03
N ASN A 57 2.34 -12.19 -7.04
CA ASN A 57 1.84 -12.67 -5.76
C ASN A 57 0.55 -13.50 -5.85
N TYR A 58 -0.32 -13.24 -6.84
CA TYR A 58 -1.49 -14.08 -7.12
C TYR A 58 -1.16 -15.56 -7.38
N ARG A 59 0.10 -15.90 -7.68
CA ARG A 59 0.58 -17.27 -7.95
C ARG A 59 1.46 -17.83 -6.84
N MET A 60 1.73 -17.05 -5.80
CA MET A 60 2.66 -17.41 -4.73
C MET A 60 1.95 -17.81 -3.43
N ASN A 61 0.62 -17.72 -3.40
CA ASN A 61 -0.25 -17.99 -2.26
C ASN A 61 0.23 -17.34 -0.94
N PRO A 62 0.52 -16.02 -0.93
CA PRO A 62 0.88 -15.33 0.31
C PRO A 62 -0.38 -15.11 1.16
N ASP A 63 -0.25 -15.24 2.47
CA ASP A 63 -1.28 -14.81 3.41
C ASP A 63 -1.20 -13.30 3.68
N ARG A 64 0.00 -12.71 3.53
CA ARG A 64 0.27 -11.29 3.72
C ARG A 64 1.22 -10.77 2.64
N ILE A 65 0.87 -9.64 2.04
CA ILE A 65 1.69 -8.97 1.03
C ILE A 65 2.14 -7.61 1.59
N LEU A 66 3.45 -7.43 1.69
CA LEU A 66 4.07 -6.25 2.28
C LEU A 66 4.84 -5.51 1.19
N LEU A 67 4.23 -4.48 0.62
CA LEU A 67 4.93 -3.57 -0.28
C LEU A 67 5.56 -2.47 0.57
N THR A 68 6.87 -2.28 0.55
CA THR A 68 7.52 -1.28 1.43
C THR A 68 6.98 0.12 1.21
N GLU A 69 6.81 0.53 -0.04
CA GLU A 69 6.37 1.88 -0.40
C GLU A 69 5.58 1.87 -1.72
N VAL A 70 4.51 2.67 -1.76
CA VAL A 70 3.80 3.02 -2.99
C VAL A 70 4.33 4.37 -3.48
N ARG A 71 4.98 4.36 -4.65
CA ARG A 71 5.61 5.49 -5.33
C ARG A 71 4.88 5.95 -6.57
N GLY A 72 4.21 5.06 -7.32
CA GLY A 72 3.51 5.42 -8.55
C GLY A 72 2.39 4.46 -8.96
N ALA A 73 2.31 4.18 -10.27
CA ALA A 73 1.24 3.41 -10.91
C ALA A 73 0.92 2.03 -10.30
N GLU A 74 1.82 1.43 -9.51
CA GLU A 74 1.58 0.21 -8.76
C GLU A 74 0.53 0.35 -7.66
N ALA A 75 0.19 1.59 -7.26
CA ALA A 75 -0.91 1.88 -6.34
C ALA A 75 -2.20 1.16 -6.78
N TRP A 76 -2.49 1.17 -8.09
CA TRP A 76 -3.66 0.48 -8.63
C TRP A 76 -3.57 -1.04 -8.49
N ASP A 77 -2.41 -1.64 -8.75
CA ASP A 77 -2.18 -3.07 -8.57
C ASP A 77 -2.29 -3.47 -7.08
N PHE A 78 -1.82 -2.61 -6.17
CA PHE A 78 -1.97 -2.80 -4.73
C PHE A 78 -3.44 -2.76 -4.29
N LEU A 79 -4.25 -1.82 -4.81
CA LEU A 79 -5.69 -1.77 -4.53
C LEU A 79 -6.47 -2.96 -5.13
N LYS A 80 -6.00 -3.52 -6.26
CA LYS A 80 -6.57 -4.75 -6.82
C LYS A 80 -6.27 -5.95 -5.94
N ILE A 81 -5.02 -6.11 -5.48
CA ILE A 81 -4.64 -7.29 -4.71
C ILE A 81 -5.29 -7.31 -3.32
N THR A 82 -5.35 -6.17 -2.65
CA THR A 82 -6.07 -6.01 -1.37
C THR A 82 -7.54 -6.37 -1.48
N GLY A 83 -8.18 -6.05 -2.61
CA GLY A 83 -9.59 -6.38 -2.87
C GLY A 83 -9.84 -7.82 -3.37
N SER A 84 -8.81 -8.63 -3.56
CA SER A 84 -8.90 -9.96 -4.20
C SER A 84 -8.85 -11.15 -3.22
N GLY A 85 -9.00 -10.89 -1.92
CA GLY A 85 -8.90 -11.91 -0.87
C GLY A 85 -7.53 -12.01 -0.19
N HIS A 86 -6.57 -11.16 -0.56
CA HIS A 86 -5.26 -11.05 0.12
C HIS A 86 -5.32 -10.04 1.26
N GLU A 87 -5.93 -10.45 2.36
CA GLU A 87 -6.13 -9.61 3.55
C GLU A 87 -4.83 -9.28 4.30
N GLY A 88 -4.85 -8.21 5.09
CA GLY A 88 -3.73 -7.83 5.97
C GLY A 88 -2.48 -7.33 5.24
N SER A 89 -2.61 -6.92 3.98
CA SER A 89 -1.54 -6.25 3.26
C SER A 89 -1.16 -4.93 3.94
N MET A 90 0.12 -4.55 3.90
CA MET A 90 0.60 -3.29 4.46
C MET A 90 1.51 -2.58 3.46
N THR A 91 1.49 -1.26 3.49
CA THR A 91 2.43 -0.43 2.73
C THR A 91 2.65 0.93 3.40
N SER A 92 3.51 1.75 2.81
CA SER A 92 3.73 3.14 3.20
C SER A 92 3.61 4.08 2.00
N ILE A 93 3.33 5.34 2.29
CA ILE A 93 3.21 6.42 1.32
C ILE A 93 3.60 7.72 2.01
N HIS A 94 4.26 8.63 1.29
CA HIS A 94 4.60 9.94 1.82
C HIS A 94 3.36 10.87 1.81
N ALA A 95 2.88 11.20 3.01
CA ALA A 95 1.76 12.12 3.25
C ALA A 95 1.80 12.66 4.69
N GLY A 96 1.31 13.88 4.92
CA GLY A 96 1.27 14.54 6.24
C GLY A 96 0.02 14.22 7.06
N SER A 97 -1.05 13.74 6.44
CA SER A 97 -2.31 13.35 7.09
C SER A 97 -2.92 12.12 6.43
N ALA A 98 -3.94 11.52 7.06
CA ALA A 98 -4.65 10.40 6.46
C ALA A 98 -5.41 10.83 5.19
N LYS A 99 -5.93 12.06 5.16
CA LYS A 99 -6.57 12.64 3.98
C LYS A 99 -5.59 12.80 2.82
N GLU A 100 -4.41 13.37 3.08
CA GLU A 100 -3.35 13.48 2.08
C GLU A 100 -2.86 12.12 1.59
N ALA A 101 -2.85 11.10 2.45
CA ALA A 101 -2.50 9.74 2.04
C ALA A 101 -3.53 9.15 1.07
N ILE A 102 -4.83 9.40 1.30
CA ILE A 102 -5.91 8.99 0.38
C ILE A 102 -5.75 9.69 -0.96
N ASP A 103 -5.59 11.01 -0.98
CA ASP A 103 -5.35 11.76 -2.22
C ASP A 103 -4.08 11.28 -2.93
N GLY A 104 -2.99 11.07 -2.18
CA GLY A 104 -1.73 10.55 -2.70
C GLY A 104 -1.85 9.17 -3.33
N PHE A 105 -2.73 8.30 -2.80
CA PHE A 105 -3.07 7.01 -3.41
C PHE A 105 -3.85 7.20 -4.71
N ILE A 106 -4.84 8.10 -4.72
CA ILE A 106 -5.66 8.40 -5.90
C ILE A 106 -4.78 8.95 -7.03
N THR A 107 -3.91 9.93 -6.75
CA THR A 107 -2.98 10.50 -7.73
C THR A 107 -2.11 9.43 -8.36
N ARG A 108 -1.51 8.56 -7.55
CA ARG A 108 -0.66 7.47 -8.05
C ARG A 108 -1.44 6.41 -8.83
N CYS A 109 -2.71 6.18 -8.48
CA CYS A 109 -3.57 5.32 -9.30
C CYS A 109 -3.76 5.90 -10.70
N TYR A 110 -3.89 7.22 -10.84
CA TYR A 110 -4.05 7.87 -12.15
C TYR A 110 -2.81 7.78 -13.06
N GLU A 111 -1.62 7.52 -12.51
CA GLU A 111 -0.43 7.19 -13.31
C GLU A 111 -0.57 5.82 -14.01
N ASN A 112 -1.46 4.96 -13.52
CA ASN A 112 -1.74 3.69 -14.18
C ASN A 112 -2.67 3.93 -15.41
N PRO A 113 -2.31 3.46 -16.62
CA PRO A 113 -3.13 3.64 -17.81
C PRO A 113 -4.56 3.08 -17.69
N GLN A 114 -4.77 2.07 -16.84
CA GLN A 114 -6.11 1.51 -16.58
C GLN A 114 -7.04 2.51 -15.86
N CYS A 115 -6.47 3.52 -15.19
CA CYS A 115 -7.20 4.48 -14.37
C CYS A 115 -7.42 5.83 -15.07
N ALA A 116 -6.76 6.10 -16.18
CA ALA A 116 -6.75 7.40 -16.85
C ALA A 116 -8.15 7.96 -17.18
N GLN A 117 -9.13 7.09 -17.40
CA GLN A 117 -10.51 7.46 -17.74
C GLN A 117 -11.51 7.20 -16.60
N LEU A 118 -11.04 6.82 -15.41
CA LEU A 118 -11.91 6.53 -14.27
C LEU A 118 -12.31 7.84 -13.56
N PRO A 119 -13.61 8.04 -13.27
CA PRO A 119 -14.06 9.21 -12.50
C PRO A 119 -13.40 9.27 -11.11
N TYR A 120 -13.09 10.48 -10.63
CA TYR A 120 -12.50 10.67 -9.31
C TYR A 120 -13.34 10.03 -8.20
N THR A 121 -14.67 10.18 -8.26
CA THR A 121 -15.58 9.56 -7.28
C THR A 121 -15.54 8.03 -7.27
N PHE A 122 -15.25 7.41 -8.41
CA PHE A 122 -14.99 5.96 -8.47
C PHE A 122 -13.68 5.63 -7.77
N MET A 123 -12.62 6.39 -8.04
CA MET A 123 -11.30 6.15 -7.47
C MET A 123 -11.29 6.38 -5.96
N LEU A 124 -11.88 7.48 -5.49
CA LEU A 124 -12.07 7.79 -4.08
C LEU A 124 -12.79 6.64 -3.35
N ARG A 125 -13.92 6.18 -3.89
CA ARG A 125 -14.64 5.04 -3.34
C ARG A 125 -13.75 3.80 -3.28
N LYS A 126 -13.04 3.49 -4.37
CA LYS A 126 -12.18 2.33 -4.46
C LYS A 126 -11.04 2.37 -3.42
N VAL A 127 -10.40 3.52 -3.22
CA VAL A 127 -9.34 3.71 -2.21
C VAL A 127 -9.91 3.54 -0.80
N LEU A 128 -10.99 4.24 -0.47
CA LEU A 128 -11.61 4.18 0.86
C LEU A 128 -12.11 2.78 1.23
N ASP A 129 -12.65 2.04 0.25
CA ASP A 129 -13.13 0.67 0.43
C ASP A 129 -11.99 -0.37 0.47
N SER A 130 -10.79 -0.02 0.01
CA SER A 130 -9.62 -0.91 0.00
C SER A 130 -8.64 -0.68 1.16
N LEU A 131 -8.67 0.49 1.82
CA LEU A 131 -7.80 0.82 2.95
C LEU A 131 -8.55 0.77 4.28
N ASP A 132 -8.14 -0.08 5.21
CA ASP A 132 -8.82 -0.28 6.50
C ASP A 132 -8.36 0.71 7.54
N VAL A 133 -7.04 0.92 7.62
CA VAL A 133 -6.37 1.78 8.59
C VAL A 133 -5.29 2.57 7.86
N ILE A 134 -5.24 3.89 8.09
CA ILE A 134 -4.11 4.74 7.69
C ILE A 134 -3.64 5.45 8.95
N VAL A 135 -2.34 5.43 9.19
CA VAL A 135 -1.70 6.09 10.33
C VAL A 135 -0.66 7.05 9.76
N SER A 136 -0.81 8.35 10.03
CA SER A 136 0.22 9.32 9.71
C SER A 136 1.18 9.49 10.89
N ILE A 137 2.44 9.75 10.56
CA ILE A 137 3.50 10.00 11.52
C ILE A 137 4.10 11.34 11.19
N ASP A 138 4.10 12.27 12.14
CA ASP A 138 4.76 13.56 12.00
C ASP A 138 6.06 13.60 12.84
N LEU A 139 6.81 14.68 12.64
CA LEU A 139 8.00 15.02 13.42
C LEU A 139 7.76 16.36 14.08
N ASP A 140 7.58 16.37 15.40
CA ASP A 140 7.50 17.59 16.20
C ASP A 140 8.83 17.78 16.93
N GLY A 141 9.64 18.70 16.42
CA GLY A 141 11.04 18.88 16.83
C GLY A 141 11.87 17.61 16.59
N ASN A 142 12.22 16.90 17.66
CA ASN A 142 12.99 15.65 17.61
C ASN A 142 12.15 14.41 17.98
N VAL A 143 10.84 14.56 18.15
CA VAL A 143 9.95 13.47 18.54
C VAL A 143 9.09 13.05 17.36
N ARG A 144 9.18 11.77 16.96
CA ARG A 144 8.24 11.16 16.01
C ARG A 144 7.02 10.67 16.77
N ARG A 145 5.83 11.06 16.34
CA ARG A 145 4.58 10.66 16.97
C ARG A 145 3.51 10.35 15.92
N MET A 146 2.51 9.59 16.33
CA MET A 146 1.31 9.40 15.53
C MET A 146 0.52 10.72 15.54
N ASN A 147 0.21 11.25 14.36
CA ASN A 147 -0.49 12.53 14.22
C ASN A 147 -1.98 12.34 13.92
N ASP A 148 -2.30 11.49 12.94
CA ASP A 148 -3.66 11.28 12.44
C ASP A 148 -3.91 9.79 12.16
N ILE A 149 -5.17 9.37 12.30
CA ILE A 149 -5.61 8.00 12.04
C ILE A 149 -6.94 8.00 11.28
N TYR A 150 -6.93 7.38 10.10
CA TYR A 150 -8.15 6.95 9.43
C TYR A 150 -8.42 5.48 9.78
N PHE A 151 -9.68 5.19 10.03
CA PHE A 151 -10.19 3.84 10.31
C PHE A 151 -11.53 3.67 9.62
N ARG A 152 -11.58 2.77 8.63
CA ARG A 152 -12.68 2.64 7.67
C ARG A 152 -14.06 2.53 8.33
N PRO A 153 -14.30 1.69 9.36
CA PRO A 153 -15.64 1.56 9.96
C PRO A 153 -16.21 2.84 10.55
N ILE A 154 -15.35 3.78 10.96
CA ILE A 154 -15.76 5.04 11.59
C ILE A 154 -15.76 6.18 10.57
N HIS A 155 -14.68 6.29 9.79
CA HIS A 155 -14.38 7.51 9.03
C HIS A 155 -14.80 7.45 7.55
N ARG A 156 -15.06 6.27 6.99
CA ARG A 156 -15.21 6.09 5.53
C ARG A 156 -16.28 6.98 4.90
N ASN A 157 -17.46 7.07 5.52
CA ASN A 157 -18.55 7.89 4.96
C ASN A 157 -18.25 9.39 5.09
N GLN A 158 -17.68 9.83 6.21
CA GLN A 158 -17.28 11.22 6.40
C GLN A 158 -16.26 11.64 5.33
N TYR A 159 -15.18 10.87 5.17
CA TYR A 159 -14.14 11.16 4.18
C TYR A 159 -14.69 11.14 2.76
N PHE A 160 -15.58 10.20 2.43
CA PHE A 160 -16.21 10.16 1.12
C PHE A 160 -17.02 11.44 0.83
N GLU A 161 -17.80 11.92 1.79
CA GLU A 161 -18.60 13.14 1.63
C GLU A 161 -17.74 14.41 1.55
N GLU A 162 -16.68 14.50 2.35
CA GLU A 162 -15.77 15.65 2.37
C GLU A 162 -14.88 15.75 1.12
N MET A 163 -14.51 14.61 0.52
CA MET A 163 -13.58 14.57 -0.61
C MET A 163 -14.26 14.47 -1.96
N LYS A 164 -15.55 14.06 -2.03
CA LYS A 164 -16.28 14.01 -3.31
C LYS A 164 -16.73 15.38 -3.83
N ALA A 165 -16.72 16.39 -2.97
CA ALA A 165 -17.14 17.76 -3.24
C ALA A 165 -16.04 18.53 -3.99
#